data_AF-A0A1B6G7T2-F1
#
_entry.id   AF-A0A1B6G7T2-F1
#
_cell.length_a   1.000
_cell.length_b   1.000
_cell.length_c   1.000
_cell.angle_alpha   90.00
_cell.angle_beta   90.00
_cell.angle_gamma   90.00
#
_symmetry.space_group_name_H-M   'P 1'
#
loop_
_entity.id
_entity.type
_entity.pdbx_description
1 polymer ?
#
loop_
_entity_poly.entity_id
_entity_poly.type
_entity_poly.pdbx_seq_one_letter_code
_entity_poly.pdbx_strand_id
1 'polypeptide(L)'
;SGDKLVPVLTHSAYLPHAELPSLRASALQLPLDDVRYALVILLPNTARGLKQMLYSLQWHSLRDILKSMKLTPVYSVVPSFTIVKHINLTPALYKLGIRQIFDAYQANLS
;
A
#
# COMPACT_ATOMS: atom_id res chain seq x y z
N SER A 1 5.24 6.07 -23.40
CA SER A 1 5.06 4.67 -23.82
C SER A 1 6.27 3.93 -23.28
N GLY A 2 6.11 3.15 -22.21
CA GLY A 2 7.22 2.80 -21.32
C GLY A 2 7.01 1.47 -20.63
N ASP A 3 6.52 0.49 -21.38
CA ASP A 3 6.23 -0.84 -20.85
C ASP A 3 7.55 -1.61 -20.76
N LYS A 4 7.96 -1.91 -19.53
CA LYS A 4 9.17 -2.68 -19.22
C LYS A 4 8.75 -4.10 -18.86
N LEU A 5 9.34 -5.10 -19.51
CA LEU A 5 9.18 -6.49 -19.09
C LEU A 5 9.81 -6.68 -17.71
N VAL A 6 9.04 -7.25 -16.80
CA VAL A 6 9.46 -7.54 -15.42
C VAL A 6 9.12 -8.99 -15.08
N PRO A 7 9.92 -9.66 -14.25
CA PRO A 7 9.55 -10.96 -13.73
C PRO A 7 8.24 -10.85 -12.93
N VAL A 8 7.40 -11.88 -13.04
CA VAL A 8 6.10 -11.94 -12.36
C VAL A 8 5.93 -13.27 -11.62
N LEU A 9 5.18 -13.23 -10.53
CA LEU A 9 4.63 -14.38 -9.83
C LEU A 9 3.15 -14.48 -10.15
N THR A 10 2.71 -15.69 -10.50
CA THR A 10 1.31 -15.98 -10.81
C THR A 10 0.75 -16.93 -9.77
N HIS A 11 -0.44 -16.61 -9.26
CA HIS A 11 -1.15 -17.44 -8.29
C HIS A 11 -2.61 -17.63 -8.71
N SER A 12 -3.08 -18.87 -8.58
CA SER A 12 -4.49 -19.26 -8.71
C SER A 12 -4.93 -19.88 -7.40
N ALA A 13 -5.65 -19.14 -6.57
CA ALA A 13 -6.03 -19.58 -5.23
C ALA A 13 -7.28 -18.85 -4.72
N TYR A 14 -7.86 -19.38 -3.64
CA TYR A 14 -8.84 -18.63 -2.85
C TYR A 14 -8.10 -17.67 -1.93
N LEU A 15 -8.25 -16.37 -2.15
CA LEU A 15 -7.56 -15.32 -1.41
C LEU A 15 -8.56 -14.25 -0.95
N PRO A 16 -8.34 -13.58 0.20
CA PRO A 16 -9.15 -12.43 0.56
C PRO A 16 -9.04 -11.35 -0.51
N HIS A 17 -10.19 -10.93 -1.03
CA HIS A 17 -10.31 -9.95 -2.11
C HIS A 17 -11.52 -9.05 -1.89
N ALA A 18 -11.43 -7.80 -2.33
CA ALA A 18 -12.56 -6.87 -2.39
C ALA A 18 -12.46 -5.95 -3.60
N GLU A 19 -13.60 -5.69 -4.23
CA GLU A 19 -13.76 -4.51 -5.08
C GLU A 19 -14.05 -3.30 -4.18
N LEU A 20 -13.38 -2.17 -4.44
CA LEU A 20 -13.51 -0.93 -3.68
C LEU A 20 -13.99 0.20 -4.61
N PRO A 21 -15.29 0.27 -4.95
CA PRO A 21 -15.82 1.27 -5.90
C PRO A 21 -15.50 2.71 -5.50
N SER A 22 -15.53 3.02 -4.20
CA SER A 22 -15.19 4.36 -3.67
C SER A 22 -13.73 4.74 -3.88
N LEU A 23 -12.83 3.76 -4.03
CA LEU A 23 -11.42 3.97 -4.35
C LEU A 23 -11.10 3.76 -5.84
N ARG A 24 -12.07 3.25 -6.63
CA ARG A 24 -11.87 2.80 -8.02
C ARG A 24 -10.70 1.83 -8.13
N ALA A 25 -10.65 0.88 -7.21
CA ALA A 25 -9.56 -0.06 -7.02
C ALA A 25 -10.08 -1.42 -6.59
N SER A 26 -9.25 -2.44 -6.73
CA SER A 26 -9.41 -3.72 -6.05
C SER A 26 -8.37 -3.87 -4.94
N ALA A 27 -8.69 -4.72 -3.96
CA ALA A 27 -7.80 -5.11 -2.89
C ALA A 27 -7.57 -6.61 -2.92
N LEU A 28 -6.32 -7.03 -2.75
CA LEU A 28 -5.91 -8.42 -2.65
C LEU A 28 -5.00 -8.60 -1.43
N GLN A 29 -5.26 -9.61 -0.62
CA GLN A 29 -4.39 -9.98 0.50
C GLN A 29 -3.62 -11.25 0.15
N LEU A 30 -2.29 -11.18 0.20
CA LEU A 30 -1.38 -12.30 0.01
C LEU A 30 -0.78 -12.70 1.35
N PRO A 31 -0.79 -14.01 1.72
CA PRO A 31 -0.09 -14.48 2.90
C PRO A 31 1.42 -14.33 2.73
N LEU A 32 2.12 -14.09 3.84
CA LEU A 32 3.58 -14.18 3.92
C LEU A 32 3.98 -15.44 4.68
N ASP A 33 5.29 -15.72 4.77
CA ASP A 33 5.82 -16.92 5.43
C ASP A 33 5.34 -17.07 6.88
N ASP A 34 5.17 -15.95 7.58
CA ASP A 34 4.60 -15.90 8.92
C ASP A 34 3.13 -15.46 8.84
N VAL A 35 2.25 -16.32 9.34
CA VAL A 35 0.78 -16.17 9.33
C VAL A 35 0.28 -14.90 10.03
N ARG A 36 1.12 -14.26 10.86
CA ARG A 36 0.79 -12.98 11.52
C ARG A 36 0.87 -11.80 10.56
N TYR A 37 1.54 -11.96 9.43
CA TYR A 37 1.76 -10.90 8.45
C TYR A 37 1.14 -11.26 7.11
N ALA A 38 0.64 -10.23 6.43
CA ALA A 38 0.11 -10.35 5.08
C ALA A 38 0.44 -9.09 4.29
N LEU A 39 0.64 -9.25 2.99
CA LEU A 39 0.76 -8.15 2.06
C LEU A 39 -0.63 -7.80 1.53
N VAL A 40 -1.06 -6.56 1.73
CA VAL A 40 -2.31 -6.03 1.13
C VAL A 40 -1.95 -5.15 -0.06
N ILE A 41 -2.41 -5.54 -1.25
CA ILE A 41 -2.20 -4.80 -2.49
C ILE A 41 -3.50 -4.06 -2.81
N LEU A 42 -3.42 -2.73 -2.93
CA LEU A 42 -4.48 -1.90 -3.51
C LEU A 42 -4.10 -1.57 -4.95
N LEU A 43 -4.89 -2.05 -5.90
CA LEU A 43 -4.64 -1.89 -7.32
C LEU A 43 -5.70 -0.99 -7.95
N PRO A 44 -5.36 0.22 -8.45
CA PRO A 44 -6.30 1.04 -9.17
C PRO A 44 -6.80 0.32 -10.44
N ASN A 45 -8.08 0.47 -10.75
CA ASN A 45 -8.70 -0.16 -11.93
C ASN A 45 -8.21 0.44 -13.26
N THR A 46 -7.36 1.47 -13.21
CA THR A 46 -6.78 2.13 -14.40
C THR A 46 -5.30 2.40 -14.19
N ALA A 47 -4.49 2.27 -15.26
CA ALA A 47 -3.04 2.45 -15.20
C ALA A 47 -2.59 3.84 -14.71
N ARG A 48 -3.43 4.88 -14.88
CA ARG A 48 -3.18 6.25 -14.40
C ARG A 48 -3.97 6.61 -13.13
N GLY A 49 -4.63 5.63 -12.51
CA GLY A 49 -5.55 5.83 -11.39
C GLY A 49 -4.89 6.02 -10.03
N LEU A 50 -3.58 5.74 -9.89
CA LEU A 50 -2.88 5.74 -8.60
C LEU A 50 -3.06 7.05 -7.82
N LYS A 51 -2.92 8.20 -8.49
CA LYS A 51 -3.05 9.51 -7.85
C LYS A 51 -4.46 9.71 -7.26
N GLN A 52 -5.50 9.38 -8.03
CA GLN A 52 -6.89 9.50 -7.58
C GLN A 52 -7.22 8.52 -6.45
N MET A 53 -6.73 7.28 -6.53
CA MET A 53 -6.89 6.28 -5.48
C MET A 53 -6.27 6.77 -4.17
N LEU A 54 -5.04 7.29 -4.21
CA LEU A 54 -4.35 7.83 -3.04
C LEU A 54 -5.10 9.02 -2.40
N TYR A 55 -5.66 9.92 -3.21
CA TYR A 55 -6.51 11.00 -2.68
C TYR A 55 -7.80 10.49 -2.05
N SER A 56 -8.38 9.40 -2.55
CA SER A 56 -9.63 8.86 -2.00
C SER A 56 -9.35 8.04 -0.72
N LEU A 57 -8.18 7.42 -0.65
CA LEU A 57 -7.74 6.60 0.47
C LEU A 57 -7.63 7.38 1.79
N GLN A 58 -7.38 8.69 1.74
CA GLN A 58 -7.32 9.53 2.96
C GLN A 58 -8.61 9.50 3.80
N TRP A 59 -9.74 9.14 3.19
CA TRP A 59 -11.06 9.05 3.82
C TRP A 59 -11.46 7.62 4.19
N HIS A 60 -10.59 6.64 3.96
CA HIS A 60 -10.88 5.22 4.18
C HIS A 60 -9.91 4.64 5.20
N SER A 61 -10.42 3.96 6.22
CA SER A 61 -9.55 3.26 7.16
C SER A 61 -9.08 1.94 6.55
N LEU A 62 -7.82 1.58 6.79
CA LEU A 62 -7.29 0.27 6.40
C LEU A 62 -8.11 -0.87 7.03
N ARG A 63 -8.62 -0.67 8.25
CA ARG A 63 -9.44 -1.66 8.95
C ARG A 63 -10.75 -1.94 8.21
N ASP A 64 -11.40 -0.92 7.67
CA ASP A 64 -12.66 -1.10 6.94
C ASP A 64 -12.43 -1.76 5.59
N ILE A 65 -11.32 -1.44 4.93
CA ILE A 65 -10.87 -2.15 3.72
C ILE A 65 -10.67 -3.63 4.03
N LEU A 66 -9.92 -3.97 5.08
CA LEU A 66 -9.68 -5.38 5.46
C LEU A 66 -10.98 -6.12 5.79
N LYS A 67 -11.93 -5.47 6.46
CA LYS A 67 -13.23 -6.06 6.78
C LYS A 67 -14.12 -6.30 5.57
N SER A 68 -13.94 -5.57 4.47
CA SER A 68 -14.73 -5.77 3.26
C SER A 68 -14.25 -6.95 2.41
N MET A 69 -13.05 -7.46 2.67
CA MET A 69 -12.44 -8.55 1.92
C MET A 69 -13.10 -9.89 2.23
N LYS A 70 -13.35 -10.66 1.17
CA LYS A 70 -13.95 -11.99 1.24
C LYS A 70 -13.07 -12.99 0.51
N LEU A 71 -13.03 -14.21 1.02
CA LEU A 71 -12.33 -15.30 0.35
C LEU A 71 -12.96 -15.53 -1.03
N THR A 72 -12.19 -15.30 -2.09
CA THR A 72 -12.66 -15.29 -3.48
C THR A 72 -11.67 -16.08 -4.34
N PRO A 73 -12.11 -16.86 -5.34
CA PRO A 73 -11.19 -17.45 -6.30
C PRO A 73 -10.55 -16.33 -7.14
N VAL A 74 -9.23 -16.17 -7.02
CA VAL A 74 -8.47 -15.12 -7.69
C VAL A 74 -7.37 -15.74 -8.56
N TYR A 75 -7.22 -15.19 -9.76
CA TYR A 75 -6.04 -15.32 -10.59
C TYR A 75 -5.25 -13.99 -10.51
N SER A 76 -4.10 -14.00 -9.85
CA SER A 76 -3.28 -12.80 -9.65
C SER A 76 -1.94 -12.92 -10.34
N VAL A 77 -1.52 -11.83 -10.99
CA VAL A 77 -0.18 -11.66 -11.57
C VAL A 77 0.49 -10.49 -10.86
N VAL A 78 1.53 -10.77 -10.08
CA VAL A 78 2.21 -9.78 -9.24
C VAL A 78 3.67 -9.67 -9.68
N PRO A 79 4.19 -8.48 -10.02
CA PRO A 79 5.60 -8.33 -10.35
C PRO A 79 6.50 -8.74 -9.18
N SER A 80 7.56 -9.50 -9.46
CA SER A 80 8.63 -9.74 -8.50
C SER A 80 9.50 -8.49 -8.43
N PHE A 81 9.60 -7.87 -7.26
CA PHE A 81 10.43 -6.68 -7.09
C PHE A 81 11.07 -6.63 -5.70
N THR A 82 12.19 -5.92 -5.62
CA THR A 82 12.80 -5.51 -4.36
C THR A 82 12.76 -4.00 -4.29
N ILE A 83 12.15 -3.44 -3.24
CA ILE A 83 12.17 -2.00 -2.99
C ILE A 83 13.28 -1.72 -1.99
N VAL A 84 14.36 -1.09 -2.46
CA VAL A 84 15.37 -0.49 -1.58
C VAL A 84 15.20 1.02 -1.67
N LYS A 85 14.83 1.66 -0.56
CA LYS A 85 14.63 3.11 -0.53
C LYS A 85 15.16 3.70 0.77
N HIS A 86 16.07 4.67 0.65
CA HIS A 86 16.46 5.52 1.76
C HIS A 86 15.52 6.73 1.79
N ILE A 87 14.68 6.81 2.81
CA ILE A 87 13.72 7.91 2.98
C ILE A 87 14.20 8.79 4.13
N ASN A 88 14.49 10.06 3.84
CA ASN A 88 14.62 11.06 4.90
C ASN A 88 13.22 11.44 5.40
N LEU A 89 12.90 11.06 6.63
CA LEU A 89 11.59 11.31 7.25
C LEU A 89 11.47 12.70 7.87
N THR A 90 12.58 13.42 8.09
CA THR A 90 12.56 14.74 8.75
C THR A 90 11.58 15.72 8.10
N PRO A 91 11.54 15.90 6.76
CA PRO A 91 10.58 16.82 6.14
C PRO A 91 9.11 16.41 6.34
N ALA A 92 8.83 15.11 6.40
CA ALA A 92 7.48 14.60 6.62
C ALA A 92 7.05 14.81 8.08
N LEU A 93 7.91 14.47 9.04
CA LEU A 93 7.66 14.66 10.47
C LEU A 93 7.49 16.14 10.82
N TYR A 94 8.28 17.02 10.19
CA TYR A 94 8.14 18.47 10.35
C TYR A 94 6.77 19.00 9.89
N LYS A 95 6.26 18.48 8.75
CA LYS A 95 4.92 18.79 8.24
C LYS A 95 3.81 18.26 9.15
N LEU A 96 4.07 17.19 9.89
CA LEU A 96 3.16 16.64 10.91
C LEU A 96 3.24 17.39 12.25
N GLY A 97 4.03 18.46 12.36
CA GLY A 97 4.15 19.27 13.57
C GLY A 97 5.25 18.81 14.54
N ILE A 98 5.96 17.73 14.21
CA ILE A 98 7.12 17.25 14.98
C ILE A 98 8.32 18.08 14.52
N ARG A 99 8.52 19.24 15.16
CA ARG A 99 9.54 20.21 14.76
C ARG A 99 10.68 20.31 15.75
N GLN A 100 10.36 20.36 17.05
CA GLN A 100 11.32 20.66 18.12
C GLN A 100 12.49 19.68 18.17
N ILE A 101 12.25 18.38 17.94
CA ILE A 101 13.32 17.35 17.97
C ILE A 101 14.37 17.54 16.87
N PHE A 102 14.07 18.33 15.83
CA PHE A 102 14.97 18.63 14.72
C PHE A 102 15.59 20.03 14.80
N ASP A 103 15.21 20.82 15.81
CA ASP A 103 15.74 22.15 16.05
C ASP A 103 16.85 22.07 17.10
N ALA A 104 18.08 22.39 16.70
CA ALA A 104 19.26 22.27 17.55
C ALA A 104 19.20 23.10 18.85
N TYR A 105 18.33 24.12 18.91
CA TYR A 105 18.19 25.01 20.07
C TYR A 105 16.96 24.71 20.92
N GLN A 106 15.96 24.02 20.35
CA GLN A 106 14.69 23.70 21.02
C GLN A 106 14.55 22.21 21.34
N ALA A 107 15.42 21.35 20.79
CA ALA A 107 15.38 19.92 21.03
C ALA A 107 15.76 19.62 22.49
N ASN A 108 14.82 19.05 23.22
CA ASN A 108 15.09 18.43 24.51
C ASN A 108 15.18 16.91 24.32
N LEU A 109 16.42 16.39 24.26
CA LEU A 109 16.74 14.97 24.02
C LEU A 109 17.49 14.32 25.20
N SER A 110 17.52 15.01 26.35
CA SER A 110 18.18 14.55 27.57
C SER A 110 17.39 13.46 28.28
#